data_AF-A0A068SF59-F1
#
_entry.id   AF-A0A068SF59-F1
#
_cell.length_a   1.000
_cell.length_b   1.000
_cell.length_c   1.000
_cell.angle_alpha   90.00
_cell.angle_beta   90.00
_cell.angle_gamma   90.00
#
_symmetry.space_group_name_H-M   'P 1'
#
loop_
_entity.id
_entity.type
_entity.pdbx_description
1 polymer ?
#
loop_
_entity_poly.entity_id
_entity_poly.type
_entity_poly.pdbx_seq_one_letter_code
_entity_poly.pdbx_strand_id
1 'polypeptide(L)'
;MPYFGQIYKQYPRLLVDLFTFMQSKWWTRVWTLQEMALPFGEVRFMSETDTERCQRNTITMDDLINSCANALGAMYYDRHAFREFPSDHMVRESLECWIIETSKAREFGKHRAVKGVERLVNLFSSFSFSFRRCYDPVDYVYGVLGLLQIKISRMTDPTAVWQRFLYELDNYLEDFKGTEFPVFGGFFTKAICGIDGSAYEVRLEDVRNMREVYEVIISYEYILHDD
;
A
#
# COMPACT_ATOMS: atom_id res chain seq x y z
N MET A 1 25.39 -2.79 -12.75
CA MET A 1 24.03 -3.09 -13.26
C MET A 1 23.74 -2.28 -14.53
N PRO A 2 23.98 -2.84 -15.73
CA PRO A 2 23.71 -2.21 -17.04
C PRO A 2 22.24 -2.34 -17.54
N TYR A 3 21.31 -2.79 -16.70
CA TYR A 3 19.98 -3.27 -17.12
C TYR A 3 18.95 -2.14 -17.37
N PHE A 4 18.95 -1.06 -16.58
CA PHE A 4 17.92 -0.03 -16.67
C PHE A 4 17.97 0.81 -17.95
N GLY A 5 19.18 1.18 -18.40
CA GLY A 5 19.36 1.88 -19.66
C GLY A 5 18.97 1.04 -20.89
N GLN A 6 19.01 -0.30 -20.78
CA GLN A 6 18.55 -1.20 -21.84
C GLN A 6 17.01 -1.28 -21.87
N ILE A 7 16.35 -1.36 -20.70
CA ILE A 7 14.88 -1.32 -20.61
C ILE A 7 14.32 -0.07 -21.29
N TYR A 8 14.90 1.10 -20.99
CA TYR A 8 14.42 2.35 -21.59
C TYR A 8 14.56 2.36 -23.12
N LYS A 9 15.70 1.91 -23.65
CA LYS A 9 15.92 1.82 -25.09
C LYS A 9 14.98 0.82 -25.77
N GLN A 10 14.67 -0.28 -25.10
CA GLN A 10 13.81 -1.32 -25.63
C GLN A 10 12.32 -0.95 -25.55
N TYR A 11 11.92 -0.18 -24.53
CA TYR A 11 10.53 0.19 -24.28
C TYR A 11 10.41 1.70 -24.02
N PRO A 12 10.61 2.55 -25.04
CA PRO A 12 10.64 4.01 -24.87
C PRO A 12 9.30 4.59 -24.36
N ARG A 13 8.20 3.86 -24.53
CA ARG A 13 6.86 4.24 -24.07
C ARG A 13 6.45 3.67 -22.71
N LEU A 14 7.22 2.74 -22.14
CA LEU A 14 6.84 2.00 -20.93
C LEU A 14 6.37 2.93 -19.81
N LEU A 15 7.13 4.00 -19.57
CA LEU A 15 6.82 4.97 -18.53
C LEU A 15 5.52 5.74 -18.81
N VAL A 16 5.33 6.22 -20.03
CA VAL A 16 4.10 6.92 -20.43
C VAL A 16 2.88 6.01 -20.28
N ASP A 17 3.01 4.76 -20.75
CA ASP A 17 1.91 3.80 -20.71
C ASP A 17 1.59 3.39 -19.26
N LEU A 18 2.62 3.15 -18.42
CA LEU A 18 2.44 2.90 -16.99
C LEU A 18 1.81 4.10 -16.28
N PHE A 19 2.28 5.32 -16.51
CA PHE A 19 1.69 6.51 -15.91
C PHE A 19 0.24 6.71 -16.33
N THR A 20 -0.07 6.52 -17.61
CA THR A 20 -1.44 6.60 -18.13
C THR A 20 -2.32 5.56 -17.46
N PHE A 21 -1.82 4.33 -17.33
CA PHE A 21 -2.53 3.26 -16.64
C PHE A 21 -2.77 3.58 -15.16
N MET A 22 -1.77 4.16 -14.49
CA MET A 22 -1.83 4.56 -13.08
C MET A 22 -2.74 5.76 -12.80
N GLN A 23 -3.07 6.57 -13.81
CA GLN A 23 -4.06 7.65 -13.70
C GLN A 23 -5.51 7.16 -13.64
N SER A 24 -5.75 5.86 -13.83
CA SER A 24 -7.10 5.30 -13.70
C SER A 24 -7.68 5.56 -12.30
N LYS A 25 -8.95 6.01 -12.28
CA LYS A 25 -9.74 6.20 -11.04
C LYS A 25 -9.91 4.92 -10.24
N TRP A 26 -9.63 3.76 -10.81
CA TRP A 26 -9.62 2.50 -10.08
C TRP A 26 -8.54 2.52 -8.98
N TRP A 27 -7.33 2.98 -9.29
CA TRP A 27 -6.22 3.04 -8.33
C TRP A 27 -6.43 4.02 -7.19
N THR A 28 -7.33 4.99 -7.35
CA THR A 28 -7.60 6.01 -6.32
C THR A 28 -8.61 5.54 -5.29
N ARG A 29 -9.24 4.36 -5.45
CA ARG A 29 -10.28 3.87 -4.52
C ARG A 29 -9.64 3.03 -3.41
N VAL A 30 -10.14 3.15 -2.18
CA VAL A 30 -9.62 2.37 -1.03
C VAL A 30 -9.91 0.87 -1.21
N TRP A 31 -11.14 0.49 -1.54
CA TRP A 31 -11.56 -0.92 -1.62
C TRP A 31 -10.80 -1.75 -2.65
N THR A 32 -10.28 -1.13 -3.70
CA THR A 32 -9.50 -1.86 -4.73
C THR A 32 -8.20 -2.42 -4.14
N LEU A 33 -7.69 -1.86 -3.03
CA LEU A 33 -6.50 -2.37 -2.35
C LEU A 33 -6.68 -3.82 -1.90
N GLN A 34 -7.86 -4.18 -1.38
CA GLN A 34 -8.19 -5.57 -1.04
C GLN A 34 -8.21 -6.49 -2.25
N GLU A 35 -8.72 -6.01 -3.39
CA GLU A 35 -8.77 -6.79 -4.63
C GLU A 35 -7.37 -7.10 -5.16
N MET A 36 -6.43 -6.15 -5.02
CA MET A 36 -5.04 -6.31 -5.41
C MET A 36 -4.29 -7.30 -4.51
N ALA A 37 -4.60 -7.25 -3.22
CA ALA A 37 -3.94 -8.05 -2.20
C ALA A 37 -4.70 -9.33 -1.86
N LEU A 38 -5.51 -9.83 -2.81
CA LEU A 38 -6.18 -11.10 -2.63
C LEU A 38 -5.17 -12.23 -2.33
N PRO A 39 -5.45 -13.02 -1.29
CA PRO A 39 -4.53 -14.01 -0.71
C PRO A 39 -4.35 -15.26 -1.56
N PHE A 40 -5.23 -15.49 -2.53
CA PHE A 40 -5.29 -16.72 -3.30
C PHE A 40 -5.13 -16.42 -4.78
N GLY A 41 -4.19 -17.12 -5.40
CA GLY A 41 -3.95 -17.08 -6.84
C GLY A 41 -3.27 -15.81 -7.34
N GLU A 42 -3.14 -15.76 -8.66
CA GLU A 42 -2.67 -14.59 -9.39
C GLU A 42 -3.83 -13.61 -9.55
N VAL A 43 -3.66 -12.39 -9.02
CA VAL A 43 -4.53 -11.28 -9.39
C VAL A 43 -4.08 -10.82 -10.77
N ARG A 44 -5.00 -10.80 -11.74
CA ARG A 44 -4.69 -10.58 -13.15
C ARG A 44 -5.63 -9.53 -13.72
N PHE A 45 -5.05 -8.55 -14.41
CA PHE A 45 -5.81 -7.61 -15.22
C PHE A 45 -5.95 -8.16 -16.63
N MET A 46 -7.14 -7.98 -17.20
CA MET A 46 -7.48 -8.37 -18.55
C MET A 46 -8.06 -7.16 -19.26
N SER A 47 -7.75 -6.98 -20.55
CA SER A 47 -8.40 -5.92 -21.33
C SER A 47 -9.89 -6.23 -21.48
N GLU A 48 -10.75 -5.23 -21.28
CA GLU A 48 -12.19 -5.34 -21.53
C GLU A 48 -12.51 -5.71 -22.99
N THR A 49 -11.62 -5.33 -23.92
CA THR A 49 -11.77 -5.61 -25.36
C THR A 49 -11.35 -7.02 -25.75
N ASP A 50 -10.78 -7.80 -24.81
CA ASP A 50 -10.38 -9.19 -25.07
C ASP A 50 -11.56 -10.12 -24.79
N THR A 51 -12.51 -10.15 -25.74
CA THR A 51 -13.71 -10.99 -25.66
C THR A 51 -13.43 -12.46 -25.97
N GLU A 52 -12.28 -12.75 -26.57
CA GLU A 52 -11.81 -14.11 -26.80
C GLU A 52 -10.99 -14.55 -25.58
N ARG A 53 -11.11 -15.81 -25.14
CA ARG A 53 -10.40 -16.36 -23.97
C ARG A 53 -8.86 -16.44 -24.12
N CYS A 54 -8.26 -15.57 -24.92
CA CYS A 54 -6.83 -15.57 -25.17
C CYS A 54 -6.12 -14.90 -23.99
N GLN A 55 -5.35 -15.66 -23.21
CA GLN A 55 -4.56 -15.15 -22.07
C GLN A 55 -3.43 -14.16 -22.45
N ARG A 56 -3.36 -13.74 -23.72
CA ARG A 56 -2.23 -13.01 -24.30
C ARG A 56 -2.20 -11.53 -23.89
N ASN A 57 -3.36 -10.91 -23.63
CA ASN A 57 -3.43 -9.49 -23.23
C ASN A 57 -3.72 -9.33 -21.74
N THR A 58 -2.95 -10.04 -20.92
CA THR A 58 -3.12 -10.02 -19.47
C THR A 58 -1.81 -9.69 -18.77
N ILE A 59 -1.90 -9.04 -17.61
CA ILE A 59 -0.76 -8.76 -16.74
C ILE A 59 -1.12 -9.16 -15.32
N THR A 60 -0.23 -9.87 -14.63
CA THR A 60 -0.43 -10.17 -13.22
C THR A 60 -0.09 -8.95 -12.36
N MET A 61 -0.66 -8.87 -11.16
CA MET A 61 -0.33 -7.81 -10.21
C MET A 61 1.17 -7.80 -9.88
N ASP A 62 1.78 -8.97 -9.75
CA ASP A 62 3.20 -9.08 -9.44
C ASP A 62 4.08 -8.58 -10.61
N ASP A 63 3.71 -8.91 -11.85
CA ASP A 63 4.40 -8.41 -13.05
C ASP A 63 4.25 -6.89 -13.19
N LEU A 64 3.06 -6.36 -12.87
CA LEU A 64 2.80 -4.92 -12.89
C LEU A 64 3.65 -4.19 -11.83
N ILE A 65 3.67 -4.68 -10.59
CA ILE A 65 4.50 -4.13 -9.51
C ILE A 65 5.97 -4.11 -9.93
N ASN A 66 6.48 -5.24 -10.44
CA ASN A 66 7.87 -5.37 -10.90
C ASN A 66 8.17 -4.42 -12.06
N SER A 67 7.24 -4.27 -13.00
CA SER A 67 7.36 -3.35 -14.13
C SER A 67 7.44 -1.90 -13.66
N CYS A 68 6.58 -1.49 -12.72
CA CYS A 68 6.60 -0.16 -12.11
C CYS A 68 7.89 0.09 -11.32
N ALA A 69 8.38 -0.89 -10.55
CA ALA A 69 9.64 -0.79 -9.82
C ALA A 69 10.86 -0.65 -10.76
N ASN A 70 10.88 -1.41 -11.86
CA ASN A 70 11.92 -1.29 -12.88
C ASN A 70 11.89 0.07 -13.59
N ALA A 71 10.69 0.54 -13.92
CA ALA A 71 10.46 1.87 -14.48
C ALA A 71 11.00 2.96 -13.54
N LEU A 72 10.66 2.88 -12.26
CA LEU A 72 11.17 3.81 -11.25
C LEU A 72 12.69 3.76 -11.16
N GLY A 73 13.30 2.57 -11.11
CA GLY A 73 14.76 2.41 -11.11
C GLY A 73 15.44 3.04 -12.34
N ALA A 74 14.81 2.93 -13.52
CA ALA A 74 15.28 3.60 -14.72
C ALA A 74 15.19 5.13 -14.63
N MET A 75 14.12 5.67 -14.03
CA MET A 75 13.97 7.11 -13.78
C MET A 75 15.08 7.66 -12.87
N TYR A 76 15.45 6.92 -11.82
CA TYR A 76 16.55 7.30 -10.93
C TYR A 76 17.92 7.28 -11.62
N TYR A 77 18.13 6.34 -12.55
CA TYR A 77 19.40 6.18 -13.25
C TYR A 77 19.63 7.25 -14.32
N ASP A 78 18.61 7.61 -15.11
CA ASP A 78 18.74 8.55 -16.22
C ASP A 78 18.02 9.87 -15.95
N ARG A 79 18.52 10.64 -14.98
CA ARG A 79 17.97 11.95 -14.59
C ARG A 79 17.94 12.97 -15.75
N HIS A 80 18.62 12.70 -16.87
CA HIS A 80 18.69 13.58 -18.04
C HIS A 80 17.64 13.23 -19.10
N ALA A 81 17.33 11.95 -19.34
CA ALA A 81 16.28 11.53 -20.28
C ALA A 81 14.87 11.99 -19.88
N PHE A 82 14.64 12.27 -18.59
CA PHE A 82 13.31 12.58 -18.07
C PHE A 82 13.00 14.07 -17.88
N ARG A 83 13.92 14.97 -18.27
CA ARG A 83 13.67 16.42 -18.22
C ARG A 83 12.50 16.89 -19.09
N GLU A 84 12.07 16.09 -20.06
CA GLU A 84 10.97 16.42 -20.97
C GLU A 84 9.57 16.16 -20.38
N PHE A 85 9.44 15.57 -19.17
CA PHE A 85 8.15 15.42 -18.49
C PHE A 85 7.91 16.59 -17.52
N PRO A 86 7.07 17.60 -17.86
CA PRO A 86 6.96 18.84 -17.10
C PRO A 86 6.16 18.74 -15.78
N SER A 87 5.80 17.53 -15.34
CA SER A 87 4.99 17.23 -14.15
C SER A 87 5.68 16.27 -13.17
N ASP A 88 7.01 16.24 -13.21
CA ASP A 88 7.90 15.16 -12.77
C ASP A 88 7.76 14.76 -11.28
N HIS A 89 7.68 15.70 -10.35
CA HIS A 89 7.72 15.35 -8.92
C HIS A 89 6.45 14.65 -8.42
N MET A 90 5.27 15.24 -8.65
CA MET A 90 4.02 14.69 -8.12
C MET A 90 3.65 13.35 -8.75
N VAL A 91 3.93 13.18 -10.04
CA VAL A 91 3.67 11.94 -10.76
C VAL A 91 4.61 10.83 -10.27
N ARG A 92 5.89 11.16 -10.09
CA ARG A 92 6.87 10.22 -9.52
C ARG A 92 6.52 9.83 -8.08
N GLU A 93 6.21 10.81 -7.23
CA GLU A 93 5.78 10.56 -5.84
C GLU A 93 4.53 9.68 -5.80
N SER A 94 3.54 9.95 -6.66
CA SER A 94 2.33 9.13 -6.76
C SER A 94 2.64 7.68 -7.17
N LEU A 95 3.56 7.47 -8.11
CA LEU A 95 3.98 6.15 -8.53
C LEU A 95 4.77 5.43 -7.43
N GLU A 96 5.70 6.11 -6.77
CA GLU A 96 6.46 5.58 -5.63
C GLU A 96 5.55 5.13 -4.50
N CYS A 97 4.63 5.99 -4.07
CA CYS A 97 3.63 5.68 -3.06
C CYS A 97 2.75 4.49 -3.47
N TRP A 98 2.30 4.46 -4.72
CA TRP A 98 1.49 3.34 -5.22
C TRP A 98 2.26 2.01 -5.22
N ILE A 99 3.53 2.01 -5.64
CA ILE A 99 4.38 0.82 -5.63
C ILE A 99 4.53 0.33 -4.20
N ILE A 100 4.89 1.22 -3.26
CA ILE A 100 5.09 0.87 -1.86
C ILE A 100 3.82 0.26 -1.27
N GLU A 101 2.70 0.96 -1.36
CA GLU A 101 1.41 0.52 -0.85
C GLU A 101 0.96 -0.81 -1.45
N THR A 102 0.97 -0.92 -2.78
CA THR A 102 0.46 -2.11 -3.46
C THR A 102 1.35 -3.32 -3.21
N SER A 103 2.68 -3.11 -3.19
CA SER A 103 3.63 -4.19 -2.88
C SER A 103 3.48 -4.70 -1.46
N LYS A 104 3.34 -3.80 -0.48
CA LYS A 104 3.18 -4.18 0.93
C LYS A 104 1.83 -4.83 1.20
N ALA A 105 0.75 -4.32 0.60
CA ALA A 105 -0.55 -4.97 0.64
C ALA A 105 -0.49 -6.38 0.03
N ARG A 106 0.12 -6.54 -1.16
CA ARG A 106 0.27 -7.83 -1.85
C ARG A 106 1.10 -8.82 -1.05
N GLU A 107 2.24 -8.37 -0.51
CA GLU A 107 3.13 -9.17 0.34
C GLU A 107 2.41 -9.66 1.59
N PHE A 108 1.67 -8.76 2.27
CA PHE A 108 0.87 -9.09 3.44
C PHE A 108 -0.23 -10.09 3.09
N GLY A 109 -0.97 -9.86 2.01
CA GLY A 109 -2.05 -10.73 1.54
C GLY A 109 -1.59 -12.15 1.24
N LYS A 110 -0.46 -12.31 0.53
CA LYS A 110 0.14 -13.62 0.22
C LYS A 110 0.53 -14.42 1.45
N HIS A 111 0.98 -13.74 2.50
CA HIS A 111 1.48 -14.39 3.72
C HIS A 111 0.53 -14.29 4.90
N ARG A 112 -0.74 -13.95 4.66
CA ARG A 112 -1.71 -13.67 5.73
C ARG A 112 -1.97 -14.85 6.68
N ALA A 113 -1.62 -16.07 6.29
CA ALA A 113 -1.71 -17.26 7.14
C ALA A 113 -0.63 -17.30 8.24
N VAL A 114 0.46 -16.56 8.05
CA VAL A 114 1.57 -16.47 9.00
C VAL A 114 1.65 -15.04 9.50
N LYS A 115 1.22 -14.82 10.75
CA LYS A 115 1.37 -13.53 11.42
C LYS A 115 2.84 -13.13 11.49
N GLY A 116 3.13 -11.85 11.23
CA GLY A 116 4.49 -11.32 11.31
C GLY A 116 4.47 -9.81 11.55
N VAL A 117 5.09 -9.38 12.64
CA VAL A 117 5.07 -7.98 13.11
C VAL A 117 5.63 -7.03 12.06
N GLU A 118 6.75 -7.37 11.43
CA GLU A 118 7.38 -6.54 10.40
C GLU A 118 6.46 -6.32 9.20
N ARG A 119 5.76 -7.37 8.75
CA ARG A 119 4.82 -7.27 7.62
C ARG A 119 3.63 -6.40 7.97
N LEU A 120 3.12 -6.49 9.20
CA LEU A 120 2.02 -5.66 9.68
C LEU A 120 2.44 -4.19 9.75
N VAL A 121 3.61 -3.91 10.33
CA VAL A 121 4.16 -2.56 10.44
C VAL A 121 4.44 -1.97 9.06
N ASN A 122 5.03 -2.74 8.16
CA ASN A 122 5.24 -2.33 6.77
C ASN A 122 3.92 -2.04 6.05
N LEU A 123 2.86 -2.83 6.32
CA LEU A 123 1.54 -2.60 5.75
C LEU A 123 0.96 -1.25 6.21
N PHE A 124 0.87 -1.01 7.52
CA PHE A 124 0.33 0.26 8.03
C PHE A 124 1.20 1.46 7.65
N SER A 125 2.52 1.31 7.67
CA SER A 125 3.43 2.34 7.17
C SER A 125 3.21 2.63 5.70
N SER A 126 2.78 1.65 4.90
CA SER A 126 2.44 1.90 3.50
C SER A 126 1.13 2.67 3.32
N PHE A 127 0.18 2.52 4.25
CA PHE A 127 -1.09 3.25 4.23
C PHE A 127 -0.90 4.74 4.52
N SER A 128 0.09 5.11 5.34
CA SER A 128 0.44 6.51 5.59
C SER A 128 1.05 7.23 4.37
N PHE A 129 1.38 6.50 3.29
CA PHE A 129 1.77 7.08 2.00
C PHE A 129 0.63 7.05 0.97
N SER A 130 -0.54 6.52 1.32
CA SER A 130 -1.60 6.27 0.36
C SER A 130 -2.45 7.51 0.06
N PHE A 131 -2.55 7.84 -1.23
CA PHE A 131 -3.45 8.88 -1.74
C PHE A 131 -4.87 8.37 -2.06
N ARG A 132 -5.19 7.11 -1.73
CA ARG A 132 -6.52 6.54 -1.97
C ARG A 132 -7.59 7.30 -1.22
N ARG A 133 -8.78 7.35 -1.81
CA ARG A 133 -9.97 8.05 -1.32
C ARG A 133 -11.18 7.15 -1.43
N CYS A 134 -12.21 7.46 -0.67
CA CYS A 134 -13.53 6.86 -0.79
C CYS A 134 -14.59 7.96 -0.82
N TYR A 135 -15.81 7.58 -1.22
CA TYR A 135 -16.96 8.48 -1.20
C TYR A 135 -17.68 8.43 0.14
N ASP A 136 -17.85 7.22 0.68
CA ASP A 136 -18.39 7.01 2.03
C ASP A 136 -17.21 6.92 3.02
N PRO A 137 -17.10 7.83 4.01
CA PRO A 137 -15.99 7.85 4.97
C PRO A 137 -15.74 6.51 5.66
N VAL A 138 -16.79 5.71 5.90
CA VAL A 138 -16.62 4.41 6.58
C VAL A 138 -15.82 3.41 5.74
N ASP A 139 -15.74 3.61 4.41
CA ASP A 139 -14.98 2.74 3.51
C ASP A 139 -13.47 2.83 3.70
N TYR A 140 -12.95 3.85 4.40
CA TYR A 140 -11.54 3.83 4.84
C TYR A 140 -11.27 2.60 5.71
N VAL A 141 -12.22 2.23 6.58
CA VAL A 141 -12.14 1.02 7.42
C VAL A 141 -12.48 -0.24 6.62
N TYR A 142 -13.66 -0.28 5.97
CA TYR A 142 -14.10 -1.50 5.28
C TYR A 142 -13.18 -1.90 4.14
N GLY A 143 -12.50 -0.94 3.51
CA GLY A 143 -11.53 -1.17 2.46
C GLY A 143 -10.24 -1.84 2.93
N VAL A 144 -9.99 -2.04 4.23
CA VAL A 144 -8.81 -2.78 4.75
C VAL A 144 -9.13 -4.00 5.62
N LEU A 145 -10.37 -4.17 6.09
CA LEU A 145 -10.76 -5.30 6.97
C LEU A 145 -10.40 -6.68 6.43
N GLY A 146 -10.67 -6.95 5.15
CA GLY A 146 -10.38 -8.25 4.53
C GLY A 146 -8.89 -8.56 4.48
N LEU A 147 -8.05 -7.52 4.39
CA LEU A 147 -6.61 -7.65 4.45
C LEU A 147 -6.16 -8.09 5.84
N LEU A 148 -6.67 -7.40 6.86
CA LEU A 148 -6.33 -7.62 8.28
C LEU A 148 -7.02 -8.87 8.87
N GLN A 149 -7.97 -9.47 8.16
CA GLN A 149 -8.85 -10.55 8.64
C GLN A 149 -9.71 -10.15 9.84
N ILE A 150 -9.98 -8.85 10.00
CA ILE A 150 -10.84 -8.30 11.04
C ILE A 150 -12.28 -8.35 10.56
N LYS A 151 -13.21 -8.74 11.45
CA LYS A 151 -14.64 -8.85 11.14
C LYS A 151 -15.42 -7.79 11.91
N ILE A 152 -15.94 -6.81 11.18
CA ILE A 152 -16.82 -5.76 11.71
C ILE A 152 -18.06 -5.71 10.82
N SER A 153 -19.25 -5.79 11.42
CA SER A 153 -20.51 -5.63 10.69
C SER A 153 -20.58 -4.24 10.03
N ARG A 154 -21.28 -4.11 8.90
CA ARG A 154 -21.46 -2.80 8.27
C ARG A 154 -22.25 -1.88 9.20
N MET A 155 -21.72 -0.69 9.48
CA MET A 155 -22.37 0.39 10.23
C MET A 155 -22.30 1.66 9.39
N THR A 156 -23.17 2.61 9.69
CA THR A 156 -23.30 3.87 8.92
C THR A 156 -22.67 5.07 9.61
N ASP A 157 -22.48 5.01 10.93
CA ASP A 157 -21.86 6.09 11.70
C ASP A 157 -20.32 5.96 11.62
N PRO A 158 -19.61 6.91 10.99
CA PRO A 158 -18.17 6.85 10.83
C PRO A 158 -17.41 6.84 12.15
N THR A 159 -17.89 7.54 13.19
CA THR A 159 -17.25 7.55 14.50
C THR A 159 -17.34 6.17 15.14
N ALA A 160 -18.53 5.56 15.14
CA ALA A 160 -18.72 4.23 15.70
C ALA A 160 -17.95 3.13 14.94
N VAL A 161 -17.87 3.22 13.60
CA VAL A 161 -17.06 2.30 12.78
C VAL A 161 -15.58 2.42 13.15
N TRP A 162 -15.06 3.64 13.24
CA TRP A 162 -13.66 3.89 13.56
C TRP A 162 -13.29 3.39 14.94
N GLN A 163 -14.09 3.73 15.97
CA GLN A 163 -13.88 3.24 17.33
C GLN A 163 -13.93 1.72 17.42
N ARG A 164 -14.88 1.08 16.72
CA ARG A 164 -14.94 -0.37 16.68
C ARG A 164 -13.72 -0.97 16.00
N PHE A 165 -13.24 -0.32 14.93
CA PHE A 165 -12.02 -0.75 14.24
C PHE A 165 -10.79 -0.65 15.12
N LEU A 166 -10.58 0.46 15.82
CA LEU A 166 -9.45 0.61 16.74
C LEU A 166 -9.47 -0.45 17.85
N TYR A 167 -10.66 -0.76 18.40
CA TYR A 167 -10.83 -1.81 19.39
C TYR A 167 -10.44 -3.20 18.84
N GLU A 168 -10.94 -3.56 17.66
CA GLU A 168 -10.59 -4.85 17.04
C GLU A 168 -9.12 -4.91 16.62
N LEU A 169 -8.55 -3.78 16.20
CA LEU A 169 -7.14 -3.68 15.85
C LEU A 169 -6.25 -3.82 17.09
N ASP A 170 -6.59 -3.21 18.22
CA ASP A 170 -5.82 -3.39 19.47
C ASP A 170 -5.82 -4.86 19.91
N ASN A 171 -6.98 -5.53 19.86
CA ASN A 171 -7.08 -6.96 20.12
C ASN A 171 -6.24 -7.79 19.13
N TYR A 172 -6.21 -7.39 17.85
CA TYR A 172 -5.37 -8.04 16.84
C TYR A 172 -3.87 -7.82 17.13
N LEU A 173 -3.50 -6.68 17.71
CA LEU A 173 -2.13 -6.31 18.04
C LEU A 173 -1.58 -7.00 19.30
N GLU A 174 -2.44 -7.53 20.18
CA GLU A 174 -2.02 -8.26 21.39
C GLU A 174 -0.99 -9.35 21.12
N ASP A 175 -1.14 -10.11 20.02
CA ASP A 175 -0.21 -11.17 19.62
C ASP A 175 1.20 -10.65 19.27
N PHE A 176 1.36 -9.34 19.09
CA PHE A 176 2.61 -8.70 18.70
C PHE A 176 3.17 -7.76 19.77
N LYS A 177 2.45 -7.52 20.87
CA LYS A 177 2.91 -6.60 21.92
C LYS A 177 4.22 -7.10 22.52
N GLY A 178 5.18 -6.18 22.65
CA GLY A 178 6.54 -6.50 23.10
C GLY A 178 7.39 -7.30 22.12
N THR A 179 6.88 -7.66 20.93
CA THR A 179 7.72 -8.28 19.90
C THR A 179 8.62 -7.23 19.28
N GLU A 180 9.92 -7.37 19.52
CA GLU A 180 10.94 -6.50 18.94
C GLU A 180 11.12 -6.81 17.45
N PHE A 181 11.29 -5.76 16.66
CA PHE A 181 11.65 -5.87 15.25
C PHE A 181 12.68 -4.81 14.86
N PRO A 182 13.63 -5.16 13.97
CA PRO A 182 14.64 -4.23 13.51
C PRO A 182 14.01 -3.14 12.64
N VAL A 183 14.49 -1.91 12.81
CA VAL A 183 14.21 -0.77 11.92
C VAL A 183 15.52 -0.14 11.46
N PHE A 184 15.46 0.64 10.38
CA PHE A 184 16.63 1.30 9.78
C PHE A 184 17.80 0.35 9.46
N GLY A 185 17.52 -0.85 8.93
CA GLY A 185 18.59 -1.81 8.59
C GLY A 185 19.26 -2.46 9.80
N GLY A 186 18.60 -2.44 10.97
CA GLY A 186 19.05 -3.11 12.18
C GLY A 186 19.74 -2.21 13.20
N PHE A 187 19.84 -0.90 12.95
CA PHE A 187 20.45 0.05 13.91
C PHE A 187 19.58 0.31 15.15
N PHE A 188 18.27 0.10 15.05
CA PHE A 188 17.36 0.25 16.20
C PHE A 188 16.35 -0.89 16.19
N THR A 189 15.82 -1.20 17.37
CA THR A 189 14.66 -2.07 17.54
C THR A 189 13.45 -1.27 17.97
N LYS A 190 12.29 -1.67 17.48
CA LYS A 190 10.99 -1.17 17.92
C LYS A 190 10.17 -2.32 18.49
N ALA A 191 9.35 -2.03 19.49
CA ALA A 191 8.30 -2.93 19.93
C ALA A 191 6.94 -2.26 19.76
N ILE A 192 5.90 -3.04 19.40
CA ILE A 192 4.53 -2.54 19.36
C ILE A 192 4.00 -2.40 20.79
N CYS A 193 3.47 -1.23 21.13
CA CYS A 193 2.81 -0.98 22.41
C CYS A 193 1.28 -1.12 22.31
N GLY A 194 0.71 -0.80 21.15
CA GLY A 194 -0.73 -0.84 20.90
C GLY A 194 -1.17 0.26 19.94
N ILE A 195 -2.40 0.73 20.09
CA ILE A 195 -2.94 1.86 19.30
C ILE A 195 -2.39 3.19 19.82
N ASP A 196 -2.01 4.07 18.90
CA ASP A 196 -1.58 5.43 19.25
C ASP A 196 -2.75 6.29 19.74
N GLY A 197 -2.54 7.11 20.77
CA GLY A 197 -3.58 7.97 21.34
C GLY A 197 -4.20 8.92 20.32
N SER A 198 -3.40 9.44 19.38
CA SER A 198 -3.87 10.34 18.32
C SER A 198 -4.82 9.66 17.33
N ALA A 199 -4.77 8.32 17.20
CA ALA A 199 -5.69 7.58 16.35
C ALA A 199 -7.14 7.76 16.80
N TYR A 200 -7.40 7.96 18.10
CA TYR A 200 -8.75 8.20 18.63
C TYR A 200 -9.31 9.58 18.29
N GLU A 201 -8.46 10.52 17.87
CA GLU A 201 -8.86 11.88 17.49
C GLU A 201 -9.27 11.98 16.02
N VAL A 202 -8.99 10.94 15.21
CA VAL A 202 -9.32 10.92 13.79
C VAL A 202 -10.83 10.90 13.59
N ARG A 203 -11.33 11.87 12.82
CA ARG A 203 -12.72 11.96 12.36
C ARG A 203 -12.77 11.60 10.88
N LEU A 204 -13.27 10.41 10.55
CA LEU A 204 -13.27 9.90 9.17
C LEU A 204 -13.97 10.83 8.16
N GLU A 205 -14.93 11.64 8.60
CA GLU A 205 -15.63 12.60 7.74
C GLU A 205 -14.76 13.79 7.30
N ASP A 206 -13.71 14.11 8.07
CA ASP A 206 -12.84 15.26 7.85
C ASP A 206 -11.58 14.91 7.03
N VAL A 207 -11.31 13.61 6.81
CA VAL A 207 -10.10 13.14 6.13
C VAL A 207 -10.26 13.12 4.60
N ARG A 208 -9.18 13.47 3.90
CA ARG A 208 -9.19 13.57 2.42
C ARG A 208 -8.75 12.30 1.72
N ASN A 209 -7.99 11.47 2.40
CA ASN A 209 -7.36 10.28 1.86
C ASN A 209 -6.95 9.32 2.97
N MET A 210 -6.51 8.13 2.56
CA MET A 210 -6.11 7.04 3.43
C MET A 210 -4.89 7.38 4.29
N ARG A 211 -3.94 8.17 3.78
CA ARG A 211 -2.79 8.65 4.57
C ARG A 211 -3.24 9.35 5.85
N GLU A 212 -4.17 10.29 5.77
CA GLU A 212 -4.65 11.05 6.94
C GLU A 212 -5.34 10.18 8.00
N VAL A 213 -5.85 9.00 7.61
CA VAL A 213 -6.48 8.03 8.53
C VAL A 213 -5.44 7.17 9.24
N TYR A 214 -4.36 6.79 8.56
CA TYR A 214 -3.42 5.77 9.00
C TYR A 214 -2.01 6.31 9.32
N GLU A 215 -1.77 7.63 9.27
CA GLU A 215 -0.45 8.23 9.47
C GLU A 215 0.20 7.84 10.80
N VAL A 216 -0.60 7.82 11.88
CA VAL A 216 -0.13 7.48 13.24
C VAL A 216 -1.18 6.61 13.94
N ILE A 217 -1.32 5.36 13.49
CA ILE A 217 -2.29 4.43 14.09
C ILE A 217 -1.69 3.49 15.14
N ILE A 218 -0.43 3.07 14.97
CA ILE A 218 0.26 2.16 15.88
C ILE A 218 1.32 2.93 16.66
N SER A 219 1.34 2.70 17.97
CA SER A 219 2.36 3.23 18.87
C SER A 219 3.54 2.26 19.01
N TYR A 220 4.74 2.83 19.12
CA TYR A 220 5.99 2.08 19.21
C TYR A 220 6.86 2.58 20.37
N GLU A 221 7.53 1.65 21.04
CA GLU A 221 8.64 1.95 21.94
C GLU A 221 9.96 1.71 21.21
N TYR A 222 10.89 2.65 21.34
CA TYR A 222 12.24 2.52 20.82
C TYR A 222 13.12 1.90 21.88
N ILE A 223 13.76 0.79 21.55
CA ILE A 223 14.67 0.09 22.44
C ILE A 223 16.08 0.40 21.97
N LEU A 224 16.86 1.02 22.87
CA LEU A 224 18.29 1.24 22.67
C LEU A 224 19.01 0.05 23.30
N HIS A 225 19.87 -0.61 22.51
CA HIS A 225 20.79 -1.60 23.06
C HIS A 225 22.01 -0.84 23.57
N ASP A 226 22.23 -0.86 24.88
CA ASP A 226 23.48 -0.42 25.46
C ASP A 226 24.57 -1.43 25.06
N ASP A 227 25.61 -0.96 24.36
CA ASP A 227 26.80 -1.75 23.97
C ASP A 227 27.65 -2.15 25.18
#